data_AF-A0A2V7XIL8-F1
#
_entry.id   AF-A0A2V7XIL8-F1
#
_cell.length_a   1.000
_cell.length_b   1.000
_cell.length_c   1.000
_cell.angle_alpha   90.00
_cell.angle_beta   90.00
_cell.angle_gamma   90.00
#
_symmetry.space_group_name_H-M   'P 1'
#
loop_
_entity.id
_entity.type
_entity.pdbx_description
1 polymer ?
#
loop_
_entity_poly.entity_id
_entity_poly.type
_entity_poly.pdbx_seq_one_letter_code
_entity_poly.pdbx_strand_id
1 'polypeptide(L)'
;DGARLAVLYVAGSSQEQGALVAYKPDAGVVEEQVEEQRIAIVDPAGGTLREVSPADTYVYDYDWSPDGKHLVAEAARGSGTNNYWIAELVVVDAGSGETRSIWKPPLQIANPRWSPDGQSIA
;
A
#
# COMPACT_ATOMS: atom_id res chain seq x y z
N ASP A 1 -5.64 6.40 17.26
CA ASP A 1 -6.78 6.36 18.20
C ASP A 1 -7.43 4.97 18.31
N GLY A 2 -6.98 3.98 17.52
CA GLY A 2 -7.57 2.63 17.53
C GLY A 2 -8.94 2.56 16.85
N ALA A 3 -9.38 3.62 16.15
CA ALA A 3 -10.69 3.68 15.52
C ALA A 3 -10.73 3.01 14.13
N ARG A 4 -9.57 2.78 13.51
CA ARG A 4 -9.42 2.20 12.17
C ARG A 4 -8.19 1.30 12.09
N LEU A 5 -8.30 0.22 11.34
CA LEU A 5 -7.18 -0.60 10.93
C LEU A 5 -6.90 -0.35 9.45
N ALA A 6 -5.64 -0.20 9.09
CA ALA A 6 -5.20 -0.30 7.70
C ALA A 6 -4.55 -1.66 7.47
N VAL A 7 -4.70 -2.19 6.27
CA VAL A 7 -4.08 -3.43 5.82
C VAL A 7 -3.63 -3.28 4.38
N LEU A 8 -2.59 -4.02 4.00
CA LEU A 8 -2.25 -4.25 2.61
C LEU A 8 -3.18 -5.33 2.07
N TYR A 9 -3.81 -5.05 0.93
CA TYR A 9 -4.87 -5.86 0.36
C TYR A 9 -4.68 -6.00 -1.15
N VAL A 10 -4.72 -7.23 -1.65
CA VAL A 10 -4.71 -7.53 -3.09
C VAL A 10 -6.10 -8.04 -3.46
N ALA A 11 -6.86 -7.24 -4.21
CA ALA A 11 -8.21 -7.59 -4.60
C ALA A 11 -8.24 -8.84 -5.50
N GLY A 12 -9.06 -9.83 -5.14
CA GLY A 12 -9.21 -11.05 -5.93
C GLY A 12 -7.97 -11.95 -5.98
N SER A 13 -6.98 -11.76 -5.09
CA SER A 13 -5.81 -12.64 -5.04
C SER A 13 -6.27 -14.09 -4.84
N SER A 14 -5.87 -14.95 -5.79
CA SER A 14 -6.11 -16.40 -5.74
C SER A 14 -4.99 -17.16 -5.03
N GLN A 15 -4.02 -16.42 -4.48
CA GLN A 15 -2.89 -16.94 -3.73
C GLN A 15 -3.29 -17.09 -2.26
N GLU A 16 -3.07 -18.29 -1.70
CA GLU A 16 -3.19 -18.47 -0.26
C GLU A 16 -2.17 -17.58 0.45
N GLN A 17 -2.61 -16.81 1.45
CA GLN A 17 -1.74 -15.91 2.19
C GLN A 17 -1.15 -16.63 3.42
N GLY A 18 0.15 -16.43 3.68
CA GLY A 18 0.80 -16.91 4.90
C GLY A 18 2.30 -17.17 4.72
N ALA A 19 3.08 -17.02 5.79
CA ALA A 19 4.55 -17.17 5.79
C ALA A 19 5.05 -18.56 5.36
N LEU A 20 4.16 -19.55 5.29
CA LEU A 20 4.47 -20.93 4.92
C LEU A 20 3.87 -21.33 3.56
N VAL A 21 3.21 -20.39 2.87
CA VAL A 21 2.59 -20.70 1.57
C VAL A 21 3.61 -20.51 0.47
N ALA A 22 3.86 -21.57 -0.30
CA ALA A 22 4.68 -21.50 -1.50
C ALA A 22 3.97 -20.69 -2.60
N TYR A 23 4.72 -19.83 -3.29
CA TYR A 23 4.21 -19.13 -4.47
C TYR A 23 3.74 -20.16 -5.51
N LYS A 24 2.56 -19.94 -6.11
CA LYS A 24 2.06 -20.82 -7.18
C LYS A 24 2.99 -20.67 -8.38
N PRO A 25 3.56 -21.77 -8.93
CA PRO A 25 4.38 -21.67 -10.12
C PRO A 25 3.54 -21.17 -11.29
N ASP A 26 4.10 -20.24 -12.08
CA ASP A 26 3.48 -19.77 -13.31
C ASP A 26 3.35 -20.95 -14.29
N ALA A 27 2.12 -21.39 -14.57
CA ALA A 27 1.85 -22.45 -15.54
C ALA A 27 0.64 -22.07 -16.41
N GLY A 28 0.87 -21.86 -17.71
CA GLY A 28 -0.18 -21.48 -18.67
C GLY A 28 0.28 -20.41 -19.66
N VAL A 29 -0.67 -19.77 -20.33
CA VAL A 29 -0.42 -18.54 -21.10
C VAL A 29 0.12 -17.49 -20.12
N VAL A 30 1.32 -16.95 -20.38
CA VAL A 30 1.88 -15.86 -19.60
C VAL A 30 1.15 -14.58 -19.99
N GLU A 31 -0.04 -14.40 -19.43
CA GLU A 31 -0.69 -13.10 -19.36
C GLU A 31 -0.19 -12.46 -18.06
N GLU A 32 0.40 -11.27 -18.14
CA GLU A 32 0.87 -10.56 -16.96
C GLU A 32 -0.34 -10.11 -16.14
N GLN A 33 -0.66 -10.87 -15.09
CA GLN A 33 -1.61 -10.41 -14.08
C GLN A 33 -0.87 -9.50 -13.11
N VAL A 34 -1.07 -8.19 -13.28
CA VAL A 34 -0.54 -7.20 -12.35
C VAL A 34 -1.31 -7.30 -11.05
N GLU A 35 -0.67 -7.85 -10.01
CA GLU A 35 -1.21 -7.75 -8.67
C GLU A 35 -1.01 -6.32 -8.16
N GLU A 36 -2.08 -5.69 -7.68
CA GLU A 36 -2.09 -4.32 -7.17
C GLU A 36 -2.33 -4.40 -5.66
N GLN A 37 -1.24 -4.47 -4.89
CA GLN A 37 -1.33 -4.42 -3.43
C GLN A 37 -1.66 -3.00 -2.98
N ARG A 38 -2.84 -2.81 -2.39
CA ARG A 38 -3.41 -1.51 -2.06
C ARG A 38 -3.61 -1.34 -0.57
N ILE A 39 -3.76 -0.10 -0.13
CA ILE A 39 -4.17 0.19 1.25
C ILE A 39 -5.68 0.07 1.32
N ALA A 40 -6.17 -0.80 2.22
CA ALA A 40 -7.57 -0.86 2.61
C ALA A 40 -7.74 -0.55 4.09
N ILE A 41 -8.84 0.13 4.42
CA ILE A 41 -9.21 0.49 5.78
C ILE A 41 -10.44 -0.32 6.19
N VAL A 42 -10.44 -0.81 7.42
CA VAL A 42 -11.56 -1.52 8.05
C VAL A 42 -11.80 -1.02 9.47
N ASP A 43 -13.05 -1.10 9.92
CA ASP A 43 -13.41 -0.88 11.31
C ASP A 43 -12.83 -2.02 12.18
N PRO A 44 -12.19 -1.72 13.33
CA PRO A 44 -11.68 -2.73 14.24
C PRO A 44 -12.73 -3.72 14.76
N ALA A 45 -14.00 -3.30 14.83
CA ALA A 45 -15.12 -4.19 15.17
C ALA A 45 -15.50 -5.14 14.02
N GLY A 46 -14.84 -5.02 12.87
CA GLY A 46 -15.11 -5.75 11.64
C GLY A 46 -16.00 -4.97 10.68
N GLY A 47 -16.12 -5.46 9.44
CA GLY A 47 -16.94 -4.84 8.41
C GLY A 47 -16.32 -4.97 7.03
N THR A 48 -16.88 -4.25 6.06
CA THR A 48 -16.38 -4.24 4.69
C THR A 48 -15.08 -3.44 4.61
N LEU A 49 -14.06 -4.02 3.99
CA LEU A 49 -12.81 -3.33 3.63
C LEU A 49 -13.12 -2.22 2.62
N ARG A 50 -12.52 -1.05 2.84
CA ARG A 50 -12.56 0.06 1.88
C ARG A 50 -11.16 0.40 1.42
N GLU A 51 -10.89 0.17 0.15
CA GLU A 51 -9.64 0.57 -0.48
C GLU A 51 -9.54 2.11 -0.56
N VAL A 52 -8.35 2.64 -0.26
CA VAL A 52 -8.10 4.10 -0.20
C VAL A 52 -6.91 4.55 -1.02
N SER A 53 -6.04 3.66 -1.49
CA SER A 53 -5.03 3.99 -2.50
C SER A 53 -5.62 3.84 -3.92
N PRO A 54 -5.02 4.44 -4.96
CA PRO A 54 -5.49 4.28 -6.34
C PRO A 54 -5.48 2.82 -6.79
N ALA A 55 -6.36 2.48 -7.75
CA ALA A 55 -6.50 1.11 -8.26
C ALA A 55 -5.22 0.60 -8.93
N ASP A 56 -4.58 1.44 -9.74
CA ASP A 56 -3.39 1.12 -10.53
C ASP A 56 -2.08 1.13 -9.72
N THR A 57 -2.13 0.97 -8.39
CA THR A 57 -0.98 1.20 -7.50
C THR A 57 -0.63 -0.04 -6.69
N TYR A 58 0.67 -0.29 -6.59
CA TYR A 58 1.29 -1.20 -5.64
C TYR A 58 1.91 -0.41 -4.49
N VAL A 59 1.48 -0.71 -3.27
CA VAL A 59 1.97 -0.14 -2.01
C VAL A 59 2.83 -1.19 -1.32
N TYR A 60 4.08 -0.85 -1.02
CA TYR A 60 5.03 -1.76 -0.38
C TYR A 60 4.95 -1.65 1.14
N ASP A 61 5.12 -0.43 1.65
CA ASP A 61 5.08 -0.09 3.07
C ASP A 61 4.26 1.19 3.28
N TYR A 62 3.71 1.37 4.49
CA TYR A 62 3.01 2.59 4.86
C TYR A 62 3.07 2.88 6.36
N ASP A 63 2.77 4.11 6.75
CA ASP A 63 2.55 4.51 8.14
C ASP A 63 1.42 5.53 8.25
N TRP A 64 0.71 5.51 9.37
CA TRP A 64 -0.36 6.46 9.66
C TRP A 64 0.21 7.80 10.13
N SER A 65 -0.40 8.90 9.69
CA SER A 65 -0.18 10.17 10.36
C SER A 65 -0.68 10.12 11.81
N PRO A 66 -0.10 10.87 12.75
CA PRO A 66 -0.51 10.85 14.15
C PRO A 66 -1.98 11.24 14.38
N ASP A 67 -2.53 12.09 13.50
CA ASP A 67 -3.94 12.50 13.53
C ASP A 67 -4.89 11.50 12.84
N GLY A 68 -4.35 10.43 12.25
CA GLY A 68 -5.07 9.40 11.54
C GLY A 68 -5.75 9.87 10.25
N LYS A 69 -5.48 11.07 9.73
CA LYS A 69 -6.16 11.56 8.51
C LYS A 69 -5.47 11.13 7.23
N HIS A 70 -4.18 10.81 7.32
CA HIS A 70 -3.35 10.50 6.17
C HIS A 70 -2.55 9.22 6.41
N LEU A 71 -2.14 8.60 5.32
CA LEU A 71 -1.09 7.60 5.33
C LEU A 71 0.06 8.12 4.46
N VAL A 72 1.30 7.93 4.92
CA VAL A 72 2.45 7.96 4.01
C VAL A 72 2.66 6.55 3.49
N ALA A 73 2.98 6.41 2.21
CA ALA A 73 3.24 5.13 1.59
C ALA A 73 4.43 5.21 0.63
N GLU A 74 5.16 4.11 0.56
CA GLU A 74 6.03 3.84 -0.58
C GLU A 74 5.20 3.12 -1.63
N ALA A 75 5.10 3.70 -2.83
CA ALA A 75 4.21 3.18 -3.86
C ALA A 75 4.71 3.41 -5.28
N ALA A 76 4.40 2.46 -6.15
CA ALA A 76 4.62 2.58 -7.59
C ALA A 76 3.34 2.19 -8.34
N ARG A 77 3.13 2.74 -9.54
CA ARG A 77 2.01 2.32 -10.39
C ARG A 77 2.35 1.06 -11.16
N GLY A 78 1.37 0.18 -11.38
CA GLY A 78 1.56 -1.07 -12.13
C GLY A 78 2.24 -2.18 -11.30
N SER A 79 3.02 -3.02 -11.97
CA SER A 79 3.60 -4.24 -11.37
C SER A 79 4.55 -3.94 -10.20
N GLY A 80 4.16 -4.39 -9.01
CA GLY A 80 4.97 -4.24 -7.79
C GLY A 80 6.35 -4.88 -7.89
N THR A 81 6.45 -6.05 -8.50
CA THR A 81 7.72 -6.76 -8.69
C THR A 81 8.65 -6.02 -9.65
N ASN A 82 8.08 -5.35 -10.67
CA ASN A 82 8.84 -4.68 -11.72
C ASN A 82 9.06 -3.18 -11.48
N ASN A 83 8.44 -2.58 -10.46
CA ASN A 83 8.49 -1.11 -10.29
C ASN A 83 9.03 -0.67 -8.93
N TYR A 84 9.53 -1.58 -8.10
CA TYR A 84 10.01 -1.22 -6.76
C TYR A 84 11.14 -0.19 -6.77
N TRP A 85 12.06 -0.27 -7.74
CA TRP A 85 13.17 0.67 -7.89
C TRP A 85 12.76 2.08 -8.35
N ILE A 86 11.51 2.28 -8.77
CA ILE A 86 10.94 3.59 -9.10
C ILE A 86 9.85 4.02 -8.11
N ALA A 87 9.72 3.34 -6.98
CA ALA A 87 8.72 3.68 -5.98
C ALA A 87 8.91 5.12 -5.48
N GLU A 88 7.78 5.81 -5.33
CA GLU A 88 7.70 7.17 -4.85
C GLU A 88 7.19 7.19 -3.43
N LEU A 89 7.53 8.25 -2.70
CA LEU A 89 6.88 8.56 -1.44
C LEU A 89 5.59 9.32 -1.74
N VAL A 90 4.45 8.77 -1.34
CA VAL A 90 3.12 9.35 -1.55
C VAL A 90 2.41 9.58 -0.22
N VAL A 91 1.49 10.54 -0.21
CA VAL A 91 0.53 10.74 0.88
C VAL A 91 -0.87 10.44 0.37
N VAL A 92 -1.59 9.58 1.09
CA VAL A 92 -2.96 9.15 0.82
C VAL A 92 -3.88 9.74 1.87
N ASP A 93 -4.93 10.45 1.47
CA ASP A 93 -6.01 10.86 2.35
C ASP A 93 -6.86 9.65 2.75
N ALA A 94 -6.95 9.38 4.05
CA ALA A 94 -7.63 8.21 4.55
C ALA A 94 -9.16 8.31 4.42
N GLY A 95 -9.74 9.47 4.16
CA GLY A 95 -11.17 9.67 3.94
C GLY A 95 -11.53 9.58 2.46
N SER A 96 -10.92 10.41 1.63
CA SER A 96 -11.24 10.55 0.20
C SER A 96 -10.48 9.57 -0.71
N GLY A 97 -9.34 9.05 -0.26
CA GLY A 97 -8.40 8.30 -1.09
C GLY A 97 -7.57 9.17 -2.05
N GLU A 98 -7.67 10.50 -1.93
CA GLU A 98 -6.84 11.42 -2.71
C GLU A 98 -5.37 11.13 -2.42
N THR A 99 -4.59 10.91 -3.48
CA THR A 99 -3.20 10.50 -3.38
C THR A 99 -2.32 11.49 -4.12
N ARG A 100 -1.26 11.95 -3.47
CA ARG A 100 -0.25 12.83 -4.08
C ARG A 100 1.16 12.32 -3.83
N SER A 101 2.00 12.40 -4.86
CA SER A 101 3.44 12.21 -4.72
C SER A 101 4.03 13.38 -3.95
N ILE A 102 4.87 13.08 -2.96
CA ILE A 102 5.56 14.09 -2.15
C ILE A 102 7.07 14.08 -2.37
N TRP A 103 7.62 12.95 -2.82
CA TRP A 103 9.03 12.85 -3.17
C TRP A 103 9.28 11.68 -4.13
N LYS A 104 10.13 11.93 -5.13
CA LYS A 104 10.59 10.93 -6.10
C LYS A 104 12.09 10.72 -5.88
N PRO A 105 12.48 9.70 -5.11
CA PRO A 105 13.88 9.51 -4.77
C PRO A 105 14.69 9.03 -5.98
N PRO A 106 15.98 9.39 -6.09
CA PRO A 106 16.86 8.85 -7.13
C PRO A 106 17.32 7.41 -6.83
N LEU A 107 17.03 6.92 -5.63
CA LEU A 107 17.35 5.59 -5.12
C LEU A 107 16.10 5.00 -4.48
N GLN A 108 16.07 3.67 -4.36
CA GLN A 108 15.01 2.98 -3.66
C GLN A 108 14.95 3.41 -2.18
N ILE A 109 13.73 3.49 -1.65
CA ILE A 109 13.45 3.78 -0.25
C ILE A 109 12.74 2.58 0.38
N ALA A 110 12.43 2.64 1.67
CA ALA A 110 11.63 1.61 2.34
C ALA A 110 11.11 2.14 3.68
N ASN A 111 10.05 1.52 4.20
CA ASN A 111 9.57 1.72 5.58
C ASN A 111 9.36 3.20 5.99
N PRO A 112 8.61 4.01 5.22
CA PRO A 112 8.41 5.42 5.57
C PRO A 112 7.66 5.56 6.89
N ARG A 113 8.09 6.49 7.75
CA ARG A 113 7.48 6.72 9.07
C ARG A 113 7.11 8.17 9.28
N TRP A 114 5.91 8.43 9.78
CA TRP A 114 5.57 9.77 10.28
C TRP A 114 6.29 10.05 11.59
N SER A 115 6.74 11.29 11.77
CA SER A 115 7.16 11.76 13.08
C SER A 115 5.94 11.83 14.04
N PRO A 116 6.13 11.64 15.35
CA PRO A 116 5.04 11.71 16.32
C PRO A 116 4.28 13.05 16.35
N ASP A 117 4.94 14.14 15.93
CA ASP A 117 4.35 15.47 15.80
C ASP A 117 3.68 15.72 14.44
N GLY A 118 3.79 14.78 13.49
CA GLY A 118 3.21 14.86 12.15
C GLY A 118 3.86 15.88 11.22
N GLN A 119 5.02 16.43 11.59
CA GLN A 119 5.68 17.49 10.81
C GLN A 119 6.72 16.97 9.82
N SER A 120 7.16 15.72 9.96
CA SER A 120 8.23 15.12 9.16
C SER A 120 7.95 13.67 8.83
N ILE A 121 8.65 13.16 7.82
CA ILE A 121 8.66 11.75 7.44
C ILE A 121 10.13 11.31 7.42
N ALA A 122 10.40 10.15 8.01
CA ALA A 122 11.69 9.46 7.99
C ALA A 122 11.68 8.30 7.00
#